data_AF-A0A7V9TUQ6-F1
#
_entry.id   AF-A0A7V9TUQ6-F1
#
_cell.length_a   1.000
_cell.length_b   1.000
_cell.length_c   1.000
_cell.angle_alpha   90.00
_cell.angle_beta   90.00
_cell.angle_gamma   90.00
#
_symmetry.space_group_name_H-M   'P 1'
#
loop_
_entity.id
_entity.type
_entity.pdbx_description
1 polymer ?
#
loop_
_entity_poly.entity_id
_entity_poly.type
_entity_poly.pdbx_seq_one_letter_code
_entity_poly.pdbx_strand_id
1 'polypeptide(L)' 'GTFLVCSPCAKKRGIGEADLIEGASIVGGASLVKLLVDGASSLSF' A
#
# COMPACT_ATOMS: atom_id res chain seq x y z
N GLY A 1 -11.72 -6.04 -0.44
CA GLY A 1 -10.55 -5.84 -1.33
C GLY A 1 -9.34 -5.51 -0.49
N THR A 2 -8.13 -5.74 -0.97
CA THR A 2 -6.90 -5.45 -0.22
C THR A 2 -6.33 -4.11 -0.68
N PHE A 3 -6.13 -3.18 0.25
CA PHE A 3 -5.53 -1.88 -0.04
C PHE A 3 -4.15 -1.77 0.61
N LEU A 4 -3.17 -1.37 -0.18
CA LEU A 4 -1.78 -1.23 0.26
C LEU A 4 -1.42 0.26 0.34
N VAL A 5 -1.12 0.72 1.55
CA VAL A 5 -0.78 2.12 1.81
C VAL A 5 0.74 2.25 1.90
N CYS A 6 1.32 3.12 1.07
CA CYS A 6 2.75 3.30 0.99
C CYS A 6 3.32 3.93 2.28
N SER A 7 4.19 3.21 2.99
CA SER A 7 4.75 3.65 4.27
C SER A 7 5.44 5.03 4.28
N PRO A 8 6.30 5.43 3.31
CA PRO A 8 6.84 6.78 3.28
C PRO A 8 5.78 7.85 3.02
N CYS A 9 4.72 7.54 2.26
CA CYS A 9 3.62 8.47 2.01
C CYS A 9 2.78 8.70 3.26
N ALA A 10 2.44 7.63 3.99
CA ALA A 10 1.71 7.69 5.26
C ALA A 10 2.51 8.47 6.31
N LYS A 11 3.79 8.13 6.48
CA LYS A 11 4.69 8.82 7.43
C LYS A 11 4.79 10.32 7.15
N LYS A 12 4.97 10.73 5.90
CA LYS A 12 5.06 12.17 5.53
C LYS A 12 3.75 12.93 5.75
N ARG A 13 2.61 12.23 5.76
CA ARG A 13 1.27 12.82 5.89
C ARG A 13 0.66 12.65 7.28
N GLY A 14 1.36 11.99 8.21
CA GLY A 14 0.86 11.73 9.56
C GLY A 14 -0.31 10.74 9.62
N ILE A 15 -0.41 9.82 8.65
CA ILE A 15 -1.47 8.81 8.57
C ILE A 15 -1.00 7.54 9.31
N GLY A 16 -1.78 7.09 10.29
CA GLY A 16 -1.57 5.84 11.04
C GLY A 16 -2.64 4.79 10.75
N GLU A 17 -2.50 3.62 11.38
CA GLU A 17 -3.44 2.49 11.21
C GLU A 17 -4.90 2.86 11.59
N ALA A 18 -5.09 3.78 12.54
CA ALA A 18 -6.42 4.23 12.97
C ALA A 18 -7.15 5.10 11.92
N ASP A 19 -6.41 5.65 10.95
CA ASP A 19 -6.96 6.48 9.87
C ASP A 19 -7.38 5.63 8.66
N LEU A 20 -7.14 4.32 8.71
CA LEU A 20 -7.38 3.41 7.60
C LEU A 20 -8.79 2.83 7.63
N ILE A 21 -9.35 2.65 6.44
CA ILE A 21 -10.57 1.87 6.24
C ILE A 21 -10.28 0.37 6.40
N GLU A 22 -11.33 -0.41 6.59
CA GLU A 22 -11.23 -1.87 6.64
C GLU A 22 -10.55 -2.45 5.38
N GLY A 23 -9.60 -3.36 5.59
CA GLY A 23 -8.85 -4.01 4.51
C GLY A 23 -7.68 -3.21 3.94
N ALA A 24 -7.40 -2.01 4.47
CA ALA A 24 -6.19 -1.25 4.20
C ALA A 24 -5.10 -1.54 5.23
N SER A 25 -3.84 -1.55 4.77
CA SER A 25 -2.67 -1.78 5.62
C SER A 25 -1.48 -0.96 5.14
N ILE A 26 -0.69 -0.41 6.08
CA ILE A 26 0.55 0.29 5.73
C ILE A 26 1.64 -0.74 5.42
N VAL A 27 2.18 -0.68 4.20
CA VAL A 27 3.21 -1.60 3.73
C VAL A 27 4.41 -0.88 3.12
N GLY A 28 5.56 -1.57 3.09
CA GLY A 28 6.74 -1.13 2.37
C GLY A 28 6.63 -1.35 0.85
N GLY A 29 7.39 -0.59 0.07
CA GLY A 29 7.37 -0.65 -1.40
C GLY A 29 7.73 -2.03 -1.98
N ALA A 30 8.51 -2.85 -1.26
CA ALA A 30 8.82 -4.23 -1.66
C ALA A 30 7.55 -5.10 -1.84
N SER A 31 6.47 -4.80 -1.11
CA SER A 31 5.20 -5.53 -1.21
C SER A 31 4.54 -5.33 -2.57
N LEU A 32 4.60 -4.11 -3.11
CA LEU A 32 4.12 -3.82 -4.47
C LEU A 32 4.98 -4.55 -5.51
N VAL A 33 6.31 -4.51 -5.36
CA VAL A 33 7.24 -5.20 -6.26
C VAL A 33 6.96 -6.71 -6.28
N LYS A 34 6.71 -7.31 -5.12
CA LYS A 34 6.34 -8.73 -5.03
C LYS A 34 5.09 -9.06 -5.86
N LEU A 35 4.04 -8.24 -5.76
CA LEU A 35 2.81 -8.47 -6.54
C LEU A 35 3.08 -8.44 -8.04
N LEU A 36 3.90 -7.50 -8.51
CA LEU A 36 4.25 -7.39 -9.93
C LEU A 36 5.08 -8.59 -10.40
N VAL A 37 6.05 -9.03 -9.58
CA VAL A 37 6.86 -10.23 -9.87
C VAL A 37 6.00 -11.49 -9.89
N ASP A 38 4.98 -11.57 -9.03
CA ASP A 38 4.03 -12.68 -8.99
C ASP A 38 2.99 -12.63 -10.14
N GLY A 39 3.15 -11.70 -11.10
CA GLY A 39 2.36 -11.63 -12.33
C GLY A 39 1.18 -10.66 -12.30
N ALA A 40 1.08 -9.79 -11.29
CA ALA A 40 0.04 -8.77 -11.27
C ALA A 40 0.23 -7.76 -12.41
N SER A 41 -0.85 -7.44 -13.11
CA SER A 41 -0.89 -6.32 -14.05
C SER A 41 -1.12 -5.01 -13.30
N SER A 42 -0.47 -3.92 -13.72
CA SER A 42 -0.61 -2.60 -13.11
C SER A 42 -1.30 -1.62 -14.04
N LEU A 43 -2.10 -0.75 -13.42
CA LEU A 43 -2.65 0.46 -14.02
C LEU A 43 -2.42 1.60 -13.03
N SER A 44 -1.83 2.69 -13.50
CA SER A 44 -1.48 3.85 -12.67
C SER A 44 -2.35 5.05 -13.06
N PHE A 45 -2.75 5.83 -12.06
CA PHE A 45 -3.59 7.03 -12.18
C PHE A 45 -3.14 8.13 -11.22
#